data_AF-A0A1F3YA78-F1
#
_entry.id   AF-A0A1F3YA78-F1
#
_cell.length_a   1.000
_cell.length_b   1.000
_cell.length_c   1.000
_cell.angle_alpha   90.00
_cell.angle_beta   90.00
_cell.angle_gamma   90.00
#
_symmetry.space_group_name_H-M   'P 1'
#
loop_
_entity.id
_entity.type
_entity.pdbx_description
1 polymer ?
#
loop_
_entity_poly.entity_id
_entity_poly.type
_entity_poly.pdbx_seq_one_letter_code
_entity_poly.pdbx_strand_id
1 'polypeptide(L)'
;MCEGEKTEPEYLKALRKACDLNPANVKIVSADGNDPMSIVLEAIETYHSNSNEFDKVFCVFDRDGHVNYQQALDRVANSPLGRRGILAAITSVPCFEIWVLLHYQYSSAPVTASGGRSACDNVVAAIHRHLPEYEKAFGDAFEKLAPMLDTAITHADWLAVHNRDTGSDNPATKVHELVKYLRSLKRD
;
A
#
# COMPACT_ATOMS: atom_id res chain seq x y z
N MET A 1 9.61 0.74 -1.89
CA MET A 1 9.61 -0.21 -3.01
C MET A 1 8.17 -0.59 -3.27
N CYS A 2 7.67 -0.38 -4.49
CA CYS A 2 6.31 -0.73 -4.88
C CYS A 2 6.34 -1.85 -5.92
N GLU A 3 5.34 -2.73 -5.87
CA GLU A 3 5.13 -3.78 -6.88
C GLU A 3 4.69 -3.20 -8.23
N GLY A 4 3.69 -2.30 -8.23
CA GLY A 4 3.24 -1.65 -9.45
C GLY A 4 4.14 -0.49 -9.92
N GLU A 5 3.99 -0.14 -11.20
CA GLU A 5 4.64 1.03 -11.82
C GLU A 5 3.78 2.30 -11.76
N LYS A 6 2.46 2.15 -11.55
CA LYS A 6 1.47 3.22 -11.68
C LYS A 6 0.80 3.57 -10.36
N THR A 7 -0.18 2.78 -9.94
CA THR A 7 -1.10 3.12 -8.85
C THR A 7 -0.38 3.53 -7.55
N GLU A 8 0.42 2.62 -6.97
CA GLU A 8 1.06 2.83 -5.69
C GLU A 8 2.18 3.89 -5.75
N PRO A 9 3.10 3.85 -6.73
CA PRO A 9 4.13 4.88 -6.86
C PRO A 9 3.56 6.28 -7.09
N GLU A 10 2.56 6.43 -7.95
CA GLU A 10 1.96 7.74 -8.25
C GLU A 10 1.19 8.28 -7.05
N TYR A 11 0.40 7.44 -6.37
CA TYR A 11 -0.26 7.81 -5.12
C TYR A 11 0.76 8.29 -4.07
N LEU A 12 1.83 7.52 -3.83
CA LEU A 12 2.84 7.87 -2.83
C LEU A 12 3.64 9.12 -3.22
N LYS A 13 3.92 9.33 -4.52
CA LYS A 13 4.59 10.54 -5.01
C LYS A 13 3.72 11.77 -4.78
N ALA A 14 2.43 11.67 -5.04
CA ALA A 14 1.46 12.73 -4.79
C ALA A 14 1.30 13.02 -3.29
N LEU A 15 1.20 11.96 -2.46
CA LEU A 15 1.17 12.08 -1.00
C LEU A 15 2.42 12.75 -0.44
N ARG A 16 3.61 12.36 -0.93
CA ARG A 16 4.89 12.98 -0.54
C ARG A 16 4.88 14.47 -0.82
N LYS A 17 4.38 14.88 -1.99
CA LYS A 17 4.22 16.30 -2.37
C LYS A 17 3.22 17.02 -1.45
N ALA A 18 2.07 16.41 -1.16
CA ALA A 18 1.06 16.98 -0.27
C ALA A 18 1.54 17.12 1.18
N CYS A 19 2.45 16.25 1.62
CA CYS A 19 3.09 16.31 2.94
C CYS A 19 4.32 17.25 2.98
N ASP A 20 4.70 17.88 1.85
CA ASP A 20 5.90 18.71 1.70
C ASP A 20 7.20 17.98 2.12
N LEU A 21 7.30 16.70 1.79
CA LEU A 21 8.46 15.88 2.15
C LEU A 21 9.52 15.97 1.06
N ASN A 22 10.76 16.25 1.47
CA ASN A 22 11.90 16.35 0.55
C ASN A 22 12.14 15.00 -0.18
N PRO A 23 12.24 14.99 -1.51
CA PRO A 23 12.58 13.80 -2.30
C PRO A 23 13.88 13.10 -1.90
N ALA A 24 14.85 13.83 -1.34
CA ALA A 24 16.08 13.27 -0.81
C ALA A 24 15.85 12.40 0.44
N ASN A 25 14.82 12.70 1.24
CA ASN A 25 14.49 12.00 2.47
C ASN A 25 13.51 10.84 2.23
N VAL A 26 12.67 10.93 1.20
CA VAL A 26 11.69 9.90 0.84
C VAL A 26 11.83 9.54 -0.64
N LYS A 27 12.53 8.43 -0.88
CA LYS A 27 12.69 7.82 -2.21
C LYS A 27 11.56 6.81 -2.47
N ILE A 28 10.84 7.00 -3.57
CA ILE A 28 9.76 6.10 -4.02
C ILE A 28 10.24 5.46 -5.31
N VAL A 29 10.37 4.14 -5.28
CA VAL A 29 10.88 3.31 -6.37
C VAL A 29 9.89 2.17 -6.63
N SER A 30 9.66 1.89 -7.90
CA SER A 30 9.04 0.64 -8.36
C SER A 30 10.13 -0.41 -8.48
N ALA A 31 9.82 -1.63 -8.08
CA ALA A 31 10.71 -2.76 -8.28
C ALA A 31 10.74 -3.17 -9.75
N ASP A 32 11.80 -3.86 -10.16
CA ASP A 32 11.87 -4.50 -11.47
C ASP A 32 11.02 -5.79 -11.52
N GLY A 33 10.82 -6.43 -10.35
CA GLY A 33 9.99 -7.62 -10.20
C GLY A 33 8.51 -7.31 -9.99
N ASN A 34 7.65 -8.26 -10.36
CA ASN A 34 6.19 -8.14 -10.28
C ASN A 34 5.56 -9.15 -9.31
N ASP A 35 6.32 -9.61 -8.31
CA ASP A 35 5.82 -10.50 -7.27
C ASP A 35 6.36 -10.09 -5.89
N PRO A 36 5.60 -10.30 -4.81
CA PRO A 36 5.95 -9.90 -3.45
C PRO A 36 7.37 -10.27 -2.99
N MET A 37 7.87 -11.46 -3.38
CA MET A 37 9.21 -11.90 -2.96
C MET A 37 10.29 -11.06 -3.63
N SER A 38 10.17 -10.84 -4.93
CA SER A 38 11.11 -10.02 -5.70
C SER A 38 11.18 -8.59 -5.12
N ILE A 39 10.04 -7.99 -4.76
CA ILE A 39 9.99 -6.67 -4.11
C ILE A 39 10.81 -6.65 -2.81
N VAL A 40 10.65 -7.69 -1.98
CA VAL A 40 11.33 -7.79 -0.68
C VAL A 40 12.84 -8.01 -0.85
N LEU A 41 13.25 -8.85 -1.80
CA LEU A 41 14.67 -9.10 -2.07
C LEU A 41 15.35 -7.84 -2.60
N GLU A 42 14.75 -7.16 -3.57
CA GLU A 42 15.28 -5.93 -4.14
C GLU A 42 15.34 -4.79 -3.11
N ALA A 43 14.36 -4.68 -2.22
CA ALA A 43 14.39 -3.71 -1.13
C ALA A 43 15.54 -3.95 -0.14
N ILE A 44 15.84 -5.22 0.18
CA ILE A 44 16.97 -5.59 1.04
C ILE A 44 18.30 -5.26 0.33
N GLU A 45 18.41 -5.61 -0.95
CA GLU A 45 19.60 -5.31 -1.76
C GLU A 45 19.84 -3.80 -1.86
N THR A 46 18.80 -3.04 -2.20
CA THR A 46 18.84 -1.57 -2.29
C THR A 46 19.33 -0.95 -0.98
N TYR A 47 18.84 -1.43 0.16
CA TYR A 47 19.26 -0.94 1.47
C TYR A 47 20.77 -1.15 1.70
N HIS A 48 21.29 -2.33 1.35
CA HIS A 48 22.71 -2.64 1.52
C HIS A 48 23.61 -1.89 0.53
N SER A 49 23.19 -1.76 -0.73
CA SER A 49 23.94 -1.05 -1.77
C SER A 49 24.06 0.45 -1.51
N ASN A 50 23.12 1.04 -0.78
CA ASN A 50 23.16 2.44 -0.36
C ASN A 50 23.78 2.60 1.04
N SER A 51 24.72 1.74 1.44
CA SER A 51 25.49 1.87 2.69
C SER A 51 24.65 2.07 3.96
N ASN A 52 23.43 1.51 4.00
CA ASN A 52 22.49 1.65 5.11
C ASN A 52 22.01 3.09 5.35
N GLU A 53 21.92 3.93 4.32
CA GLU A 53 21.46 5.32 4.41
C GLU A 53 19.99 5.51 4.81
N PHE A 54 19.17 4.45 4.79
CA PHE A 54 17.74 4.54 5.07
C PHE A 54 17.37 4.16 6.51
N ASP A 55 16.64 5.01 7.21
CA ASP A 55 16.10 4.67 8.54
C ASP A 55 14.96 3.64 8.46
N LYS A 56 14.20 3.67 7.36
CA LYS A 56 13.06 2.80 7.08
C LYS A 56 13.00 2.44 5.60
N VAL A 57 12.58 1.21 5.33
CA VAL A 57 12.33 0.65 4.00
C VAL A 57 10.95 -0.01 4.02
N PHE A 58 10.09 0.39 3.10
CA PHE A 58 8.75 -0.16 2.96
C PHE A 58 8.62 -0.91 1.63
N CYS A 59 8.11 -2.14 1.70
CA CYS A 59 7.69 -2.92 0.53
C CYS A 59 6.17 -2.84 0.43
N VAL A 60 5.66 -2.24 -0.65
CA VAL A 60 4.23 -2.08 -0.93
C VAL A 60 3.86 -3.08 -2.02
N PHE A 61 2.98 -4.02 -1.70
CA PHE A 61 2.60 -5.10 -2.62
C PHE A 61 1.22 -5.67 -2.28
N ASP A 62 0.61 -6.28 -3.28
CA ASP A 62 -0.73 -6.83 -3.21
C ASP A 62 -0.70 -8.35 -2.94
N ARG A 63 -1.83 -8.90 -2.49
CA ARG A 63 -1.96 -10.36 -2.36
C ARG A 63 -2.34 -11.03 -3.69
N ASP A 64 -3.05 -10.31 -4.57
CA ASP A 64 -3.80 -10.89 -5.69
C ASP A 64 -2.99 -11.90 -6.52
N GLY A 65 -3.39 -13.17 -6.48
CA GLY A 65 -2.78 -14.24 -7.30
C GLY A 65 -1.36 -14.67 -6.93
N HIS A 66 -0.68 -14.02 -5.98
CA HIS A 66 0.74 -14.30 -5.69
C HIS A 66 0.92 -15.46 -4.71
N VAL A 67 1.44 -16.58 -5.23
CA VAL A 67 1.74 -17.79 -4.44
C VAL A 67 2.80 -17.59 -3.35
N ASN A 68 3.64 -16.55 -3.49
CA ASN A 68 4.74 -16.26 -2.57
C ASN A 68 4.45 -15.10 -1.61
N TYR A 69 3.21 -14.58 -1.57
CA TYR A 69 2.81 -13.50 -0.67
C TYR A 69 3.17 -13.80 0.80
N GLN A 70 2.84 -14.99 1.30
CA GLN A 70 3.18 -15.38 2.68
C GLN A 70 4.69 -15.50 2.89
N GLN A 71 5.40 -16.07 1.91
CA GLN A 71 6.86 -16.17 1.99
C GLN A 71 7.50 -14.79 2.07
N ALA A 72 6.97 -13.80 1.35
CA ALA A 72 7.48 -12.42 1.37
C ALA A 72 7.27 -11.77 2.74
N LEU A 73 6.08 -11.96 3.34
CA LEU A 73 5.81 -11.54 4.72
C LEU A 73 6.78 -12.19 5.72
N ASP A 74 6.97 -13.50 5.62
CA ASP A 74 7.89 -14.25 6.47
C ASP A 74 9.33 -13.77 6.27
N ARG A 75 9.72 -13.47 5.03
CA ARG A 75 11.05 -12.95 4.69
C ARG A 75 11.27 -11.58 5.32
N VAL A 76 10.30 -10.68 5.24
CA VAL A 76 10.36 -9.37 5.92
C VAL A 76 10.53 -9.59 7.42
N ALA A 77 9.61 -10.31 8.06
CA ALA A 77 9.60 -10.52 9.51
C ALA A 77 10.88 -11.18 10.05
N ASN A 78 11.41 -12.16 9.31
CA ASN A 78 12.58 -12.95 9.74
C ASN A 78 13.91 -12.38 9.23
N SER A 79 13.93 -11.30 8.46
CA SER A 79 15.17 -10.64 8.05
C SER A 79 15.80 -9.86 9.23
N PRO A 80 17.14 -9.65 9.25
CA PRO A 80 17.76 -8.75 10.22
C PRO A 80 17.19 -7.34 10.20
N LEU A 81 16.81 -6.83 9.01
CA LEU A 81 16.22 -5.51 8.85
C LEU A 81 14.80 -5.45 9.43
N GLY A 82 13.98 -6.47 9.18
CA GLY A 82 12.63 -6.54 9.76
C GLY A 82 12.65 -6.67 11.27
N ARG A 83 13.54 -7.49 11.84
CA ARG A 83 13.70 -7.59 13.30
C ARG A 83 14.14 -6.28 13.96
N ARG A 84 14.89 -5.44 13.24
CA ARG A 84 15.28 -4.09 13.68
C ARG A 84 14.19 -3.04 13.44
N GLY A 85 13.07 -3.43 12.82
CA GLY A 85 12.00 -2.54 12.40
C GLY A 85 12.40 -1.62 11.26
N ILE A 86 13.48 -1.89 10.53
CA ILE A 86 13.93 -1.09 9.39
C ILE A 86 13.11 -1.44 8.15
N LEU A 87 12.87 -2.74 7.92
CA LEU A 87 12.09 -3.23 6.79
C LEU A 87 10.66 -3.57 7.21
N ALA A 88 9.66 -3.07 6.48
CA ALA A 88 8.24 -3.36 6.73
C ALA A 88 7.48 -3.65 5.44
N ALA A 89 6.52 -4.58 5.51
CA ALA A 89 5.58 -4.88 4.44
C ALA A 89 4.29 -4.07 4.63
N ILE A 90 3.90 -3.32 3.61
CA ILE A 90 2.68 -2.53 3.51
C ILE A 90 1.78 -3.19 2.48
N THR A 91 0.90 -4.07 2.94
CA THR A 91 0.13 -4.94 2.05
C THR A 91 -1.30 -4.48 1.86
N SER A 92 -1.91 -4.86 0.73
CA SER A 92 -3.35 -4.75 0.51
C SER A 92 -3.94 -6.08 0.01
N VAL A 93 -5.17 -6.37 0.42
CA VAL A 93 -5.91 -7.59 0.08
C VAL A 93 -7.32 -7.22 -0.38
N PRO A 94 -7.71 -7.55 -1.63
CA PRO A 94 -6.89 -8.22 -2.64
C PRO A 94 -5.81 -7.31 -3.25
N CYS A 95 -6.07 -6.01 -3.39
CA CYS A 95 -5.20 -5.07 -4.10
C CYS A 95 -5.20 -3.66 -3.50
N PHE A 96 -4.27 -2.80 -3.95
CA PHE A 96 -4.09 -1.44 -3.46
C PHE A 96 -5.37 -0.60 -3.57
N GLU A 97 -6.23 -0.88 -4.54
CA GLU A 97 -7.52 -0.21 -4.71
C GLU A 97 -8.43 -0.28 -3.47
N ILE A 98 -8.21 -1.21 -2.53
CA ILE A 98 -8.91 -1.18 -1.24
C ILE A 98 -8.62 0.13 -0.49
N TRP A 99 -7.37 0.57 -0.46
CA TRP A 99 -7.01 1.85 0.14
C TRP A 99 -7.72 3.03 -0.54
N VAL A 100 -7.85 2.98 -1.87
CA VAL A 100 -8.57 4.00 -2.65
C VAL A 100 -10.06 4.01 -2.31
N LEU A 101 -10.71 2.84 -2.29
CA LEU A 101 -12.13 2.71 -1.92
C LEU A 101 -12.42 3.27 -0.53
N LEU A 102 -11.52 3.04 0.43
CA LEU A 102 -11.68 3.50 1.81
C LEU A 102 -11.69 5.03 1.95
N HIS A 103 -11.24 5.81 0.95
CA HIS A 103 -11.44 7.26 0.96
C HIS A 103 -12.92 7.62 0.89
N TYR A 104 -13.72 6.85 0.15
CA TYR A 104 -15.14 7.13 -0.10
C TYR A 104 -16.06 6.31 0.80
N GLN A 105 -15.70 5.06 1.06
CA GLN A 105 -16.61 4.11 1.67
C GLN A 105 -15.85 3.08 2.52
N TYR A 106 -16.27 2.96 3.79
CA TYR A 106 -15.92 1.81 4.62
C TYR A 106 -16.61 0.54 4.09
N SER A 107 -15.86 -0.56 4.00
CA SER A 107 -16.40 -1.88 3.74
C SER A 107 -15.50 -2.95 4.37
N SER A 108 -16.10 -3.91 5.07
CA SER A 108 -15.46 -5.14 5.50
C SER A 108 -16.01 -6.38 4.79
N ALA A 109 -16.86 -6.19 3.77
CA ALA A 109 -17.41 -7.29 2.99
C ALA A 109 -16.27 -7.95 2.17
N PRO A 110 -16.05 -9.26 2.28
CA PRO A 110 -15.02 -9.96 1.53
C PRO A 110 -15.11 -9.71 0.03
N VAL A 111 -13.98 -9.45 -0.61
CA VAL A 111 -13.92 -9.22 -2.05
C VAL A 111 -13.29 -10.42 -2.73
N THR A 112 -14.04 -11.06 -3.61
CA THR A 112 -13.60 -12.26 -4.34
C THR A 112 -13.81 -12.09 -5.84
N ALA A 113 -13.15 -12.92 -6.64
CA ALA A 113 -13.42 -12.99 -8.07
C ALA A 113 -14.84 -13.51 -8.30
N SER A 114 -15.59 -12.87 -9.20
CA SER A 114 -16.98 -13.24 -9.49
C SER A 114 -17.41 -12.76 -10.87
N GLY A 115 -18.22 -13.54 -11.58
CA GLY A 115 -18.81 -13.10 -12.85
C GLY A 115 -17.78 -12.75 -13.93
N GLY A 116 -16.64 -13.46 -13.98
CA GLY A 116 -15.56 -13.23 -14.94
C GLY A 116 -14.62 -12.07 -14.59
N ARG A 117 -14.83 -11.40 -13.45
CA ARG A 117 -13.98 -10.32 -12.94
C ARG A 117 -13.05 -10.83 -11.85
N SER A 118 -11.83 -10.32 -11.80
CA SER A 118 -10.92 -10.54 -10.67
C SER A 118 -11.48 -9.89 -9.40
N ALA A 119 -10.92 -10.25 -8.24
CA ALA A 119 -11.28 -9.59 -6.99
C ALA A 119 -10.96 -8.08 -7.06
N CYS A 120 -9.82 -7.72 -7.67
CA CYS A 120 -9.45 -6.32 -7.85
C CYS A 120 -10.40 -5.55 -8.80
N ASP A 121 -10.86 -6.17 -9.90
CA ASP A 121 -11.85 -5.56 -10.79
C ASP A 121 -13.16 -5.23 -10.07
N ASN A 122 -13.56 -6.05 -9.10
CA ASN A 122 -14.73 -5.79 -8.27
C ASN A 122 -14.51 -4.59 -7.33
N VAL A 123 -13.29 -4.37 -6.81
CA VAL A 123 -12.95 -3.16 -6.05
C VAL A 123 -13.01 -1.93 -6.94
N VAL A 124 -12.41 -1.99 -8.13
CA VAL A 124 -12.46 -0.90 -9.13
C VAL A 124 -13.89 -0.53 -9.47
N ALA A 125 -14.76 -1.51 -9.71
CA ALA A 125 -16.18 -1.27 -9.98
C ALA A 125 -16.91 -0.59 -8.80
N ALA A 126 -16.47 -0.81 -7.55
CA ALA A 126 -16.99 -0.09 -6.39
C ALA A 126 -16.46 1.35 -6.34
N ILE A 127 -15.20 1.58 -6.67
CA ILE A 127 -14.61 2.93 -6.77
C ILE A 127 -15.35 3.75 -7.83
N HIS A 128 -15.66 3.18 -9.00
CA HIS A 128 -16.37 3.88 -10.09
C HIS A 128 -17.75 4.41 -9.71
N ARG A 129 -18.35 3.96 -8.60
CA ARG A 129 -19.60 4.55 -8.08
C ARG A 129 -19.40 5.91 -7.43
N HIS A 130 -18.19 6.19 -6.96
CA HIS A 130 -17.81 7.43 -6.28
C HIS A 130 -16.90 8.30 -7.16
N LEU A 131 -16.05 7.65 -7.97
CA LEU A 131 -15.08 8.26 -8.86
C LEU A 131 -15.11 7.57 -10.24
N PRO A 132 -16.10 7.88 -11.10
CA PRO A 132 -16.32 7.20 -12.38
C PRO A 132 -15.12 7.21 -13.34
N GLU A 133 -14.28 8.24 -13.26
CA GLU A 133 -13.08 8.46 -14.06
C GLU A 133 -11.82 7.81 -13.47
N TYR A 134 -11.93 7.00 -12.42
CA TYR A 134 -10.78 6.29 -11.87
C TYR A 134 -10.18 5.34 -12.90
N GLU A 135 -8.96 5.66 -13.33
CA GLU A 135 -8.07 4.77 -14.05
C GLU A 135 -6.93 4.43 -13.07
N LYS A 136 -6.35 3.22 -13.14
CA LYS A 136 -5.25 2.75 -12.26
C LYS A 136 -3.91 3.51 -12.50
N ALA A 137 -3.99 4.83 -12.55
CA ALA A 137 -2.97 5.84 -12.72
C ALA A 137 -3.47 7.08 -11.99
N PHE A 138 -2.70 7.57 -11.04
CA PHE A 138 -3.15 8.46 -9.99
C PHE A 138 -3.08 9.96 -10.30
N GLY A 139 -2.85 10.35 -11.55
CA GLY A 139 -2.67 11.72 -12.06
C GLY A 139 -3.36 12.83 -11.24
N ASP A 140 -4.53 13.30 -11.68
CA ASP A 140 -5.33 14.28 -10.92
C ASP A 140 -6.23 13.60 -9.87
N ALA A 141 -6.30 12.26 -9.87
CA ALA A 141 -7.14 11.49 -8.95
C ALA A 141 -6.74 11.71 -7.49
N PHE A 142 -5.45 11.92 -7.20
CA PHE A 142 -5.00 12.20 -5.84
C PHE A 142 -5.59 13.51 -5.29
N GLU A 143 -5.83 14.53 -6.12
CA GLU A 143 -6.42 15.80 -5.66
C GLU A 143 -7.84 15.61 -5.09
N LYS A 144 -8.56 14.58 -5.57
CA LYS A 144 -9.89 14.19 -5.08
C LYS A 144 -9.80 13.35 -3.81
N LEU A 145 -8.74 12.56 -3.67
CA LEU A 145 -8.50 11.76 -2.47
C LEU A 145 -7.94 12.57 -1.30
N ALA A 146 -7.08 13.56 -1.56
CA ALA A 146 -6.33 14.29 -0.53
C ALA A 146 -7.21 14.89 0.58
N PRO A 147 -8.37 15.52 0.28
CA PRO A 147 -9.26 16.04 1.32
C PRO A 147 -9.87 14.96 2.23
N MET A 148 -9.88 13.69 1.78
CA MET A 148 -10.50 12.56 2.47
C MET A 148 -9.47 11.65 3.15
N LEU A 149 -8.20 12.05 3.23
CA LEU A 149 -7.13 11.22 3.81
C LEU A 149 -7.42 10.80 5.25
N ASP A 150 -7.94 11.70 6.09
CA ASP A 150 -8.31 11.37 7.49
C ASP A 150 -9.47 10.37 7.56
N THR A 151 -10.42 10.47 6.62
CA THR A 151 -11.51 9.49 6.46
C THR A 151 -10.96 8.13 6.06
N ALA A 152 -10.09 8.07 5.07
CA ALA A 152 -9.45 6.82 4.62
C ALA A 152 -8.66 6.15 5.74
N ILE A 153 -7.91 6.94 6.51
CA ILE A 153 -7.18 6.47 7.69
C ILE A 153 -8.15 5.86 8.72
N THR A 154 -9.24 6.57 9.03
CA THR A 154 -10.25 6.12 10.00
C THR A 154 -10.91 4.81 9.55
N HIS A 155 -11.31 4.73 8.28
CA HIS A 155 -11.91 3.51 7.72
C HIS A 155 -10.94 2.33 7.71
N ALA A 156 -9.65 2.57 7.41
CA ALA A 156 -8.63 1.53 7.44
C ALA A 156 -8.32 1.06 8.87
N ASP A 157 -8.31 1.95 9.85
CA ASP A 157 -8.19 1.58 11.28
C ASP A 157 -9.36 0.71 11.73
N TRP A 158 -10.60 1.06 11.34
CA TRP A 158 -11.78 0.24 11.62
C TRP A 158 -11.70 -1.13 10.95
N LEU A 159 -11.25 -1.17 9.70
CA LEU A 159 -11.08 -2.43 8.97
C LEU A 159 -10.02 -3.32 9.65
N ALA A 160 -8.90 -2.74 10.11
CA ALA A 160 -7.87 -3.47 10.84
C ALA A 160 -8.39 -4.04 12.16
N VAL A 161 -9.19 -3.27 12.91
CA VAL A 161 -9.87 -3.76 14.14
C VAL A 161 -10.84 -4.88 13.81
N HIS A 162 -11.69 -4.71 12.81
CA HIS A 162 -12.65 -5.74 12.38
C HIS A 162 -11.94 -7.05 12.00
N ASN A 163 -10.88 -6.96 11.19
CA ASN A 163 -10.11 -8.12 10.75
C ASN A 163 -9.46 -8.86 11.91
N ARG A 164 -8.87 -8.13 12.87
CA ARG A 164 -8.31 -8.73 14.09
C ARG A 164 -9.38 -9.44 14.91
N ASP A 165 -10.54 -8.81 15.10
CA ASP A 165 -11.59 -9.32 15.99
C ASP A 165 -12.37 -10.50 15.36
N THR A 166 -12.39 -10.60 14.03
CA THR A 166 -13.08 -11.67 13.28
C THR A 166 -12.16 -12.74 12.71
N GLY A 167 -10.85 -12.51 12.70
CA GLY A 167 -9.89 -13.36 11.99
C GLY A 167 -9.94 -13.24 10.46
N SER A 168 -10.63 -12.22 9.93
CA SER A 168 -10.66 -11.95 8.48
C SER A 168 -9.35 -11.33 8.01
N ASP A 169 -8.95 -11.65 6.78
CA ASP A 169 -7.81 -11.05 6.09
C ASP A 169 -8.20 -10.42 4.74
N ASN A 170 -9.50 -10.36 4.43
CA ASN A 170 -10.05 -9.85 3.17
C ASN A 170 -11.41 -9.14 3.40
N PRO A 171 -11.53 -7.84 3.07
CA PRO A 171 -10.47 -6.97 2.56
C PRO A 171 -9.53 -6.52 3.67
N ALA A 172 -8.30 -6.14 3.32
CA ALA A 172 -7.34 -5.59 4.27
C ALA A 172 -6.40 -4.58 3.59
N THR A 173 -5.87 -3.61 4.35
CA THR A 173 -4.77 -2.77 3.87
C THR A 173 -3.95 -2.19 5.04
N LYS A 174 -2.63 -2.09 4.84
CA LYS A 174 -1.71 -1.40 5.76
C LYS A 174 -1.25 -0.04 5.25
N VAL A 175 -1.77 0.44 4.12
CA VAL A 175 -1.33 1.71 3.52
C VAL A 175 -1.54 2.90 4.48
N HIS A 176 -2.58 2.85 5.31
CA HIS A 176 -2.82 3.85 6.35
C HIS A 176 -1.67 3.98 7.36
N GLU A 177 -0.96 2.89 7.68
CA GLU A 177 0.22 2.92 8.56
C GLU A 177 1.37 3.69 7.91
N LEU A 178 1.61 3.46 6.61
CA LEU A 178 2.60 4.19 5.83
C LEU A 178 2.23 5.68 5.70
N VAL A 179 0.96 5.99 5.45
CA VAL A 179 0.47 7.37 5.37
C VAL A 179 0.67 8.11 6.69
N LYS A 180 0.33 7.49 7.82
CA LYS A 180 0.56 8.05 9.16
C LYS A 180 2.05 8.30 9.41
N TYR A 181 2.90 7.35 9.04
CA TYR A 181 4.35 7.49 9.16
C TYR A 181 4.88 8.66 8.32
N LEU A 182 4.50 8.75 7.04
CA LEU A 182 4.95 9.85 6.18
C LEU A 182 4.47 11.21 6.69
N ARG A 183 3.24 11.31 7.19
CA ARG A 183 2.72 12.55 7.80
C ARG A 183 3.47 12.95 9.06
N SER A 184 3.98 12.00 9.85
CA SER A 184 4.76 12.32 11.05
C SER A 184 6.20 12.75 10.76
N LEU A 185 6.71 12.51 9.55
CA LEU A 185 8.00 13.04 9.11
C LEU A 185 7.96 14.54 8.80
N LYS A 186 6.76 15.10 8.60
CA LYS A 186 6.57 16.54 8.52
C LYS A 186 6.85 17.12 9.90
N ARG A 187 8.09 17.55 10.13
CA ARG A 187 8.47 18.38 11.26
C ARG A 187 7.98 19.80 10.96
N ASP A 188 7.39 20.43 11.98
CA ASP A 188 7.00 21.85 11.97
C ASP A 188 8.17 22.77 11.58
#